data_AF-A0A8S4GWG3-F1
#
_entry.id   AF-A0A8S4GWG3-F1
#
_cell.length_a   1.000
_cell.length_b   1.000
_cell.length_c   1.000
_cell.angle_alpha   90.00
_cell.angle_beta   90.00
_cell.angle_gamma   90.00
#
_symmetry.space_group_name_H-M   'P 1'
#
loop_
_entity.id
_entity.type
_entity.pdbx_description
1 polymer ?
#
loop_
_entity_poly.entity_id
_entity_poly.type
_entity_poly.pdbx_seq_one_letter_code
_entity_poly.pdbx_strand_id
1 'polypeptide(L)'
;MREATHSGAAAVVAMRVTLVLLASALALLALHSPRLFAATVGLPVLAAKMFPWHKLHRGRHASRRMSVDFREAGSPPAQAPGVISLSSDEDEPDGEVDDAATAEVLHADWAALSDDDMAQLAFEGEGAVVLLPTGRGLPHGDVTREHVRCLRPHGWINDEVVNGFVRRLRERDAAWRVQPPPGHTPPRVVVMDSFWFTRVAPDGTERTRGYSYGDLVGSDLVLVPVHDSGSHWALAVVDFDEPVGRLWYYDSLHQSGEEHLERLSAWVAREASTGALRGVWQRCGDVRAWTRGQPARLPRQRNGYDCGAFMLCFMEELARWGTRGRMVGGEGDWRGGVLRRRVLSGLLRGLPPG
;
A
#
# COMPACT_ATOMS: atom_id res chain seq x y z
N MET A 1 53.35 -10.50 -26.76
CA MET A 1 52.42 -10.22 -25.63
C MET A 1 50.97 -10.24 -26.12
N ARG A 2 50.34 -11.42 -26.26
CA ARG A 2 48.88 -11.52 -26.51
C ARG A 2 48.30 -12.93 -26.24
N GLU A 3 48.84 -13.66 -25.27
CA GLU A 3 48.35 -15.01 -24.91
C GLU A 3 47.90 -15.17 -23.44
N ALA A 4 48.00 -14.13 -22.61
CA ALA A 4 47.69 -14.26 -21.18
C ALA A 4 46.23 -13.96 -20.78
N THR A 5 45.35 -13.51 -21.70
CA THR A 5 44.00 -13.02 -21.34
C THR A 5 42.86 -14.04 -21.52
N HIS A 6 43.09 -15.16 -22.23
CA HIS A 6 42.05 -16.19 -22.40
C HIS A 6 41.96 -17.20 -21.25
N SER A 7 43.05 -17.41 -20.50
CA SER A 7 43.08 -18.37 -19.38
C SER A 7 42.30 -17.90 -18.15
N GLY A 8 42.19 -16.58 -17.92
CA GLY A 8 41.51 -16.02 -16.75
C GLY A 8 39.98 -16.08 -16.82
N ALA A 9 39.41 -15.82 -18.00
CA ALA A 9 37.97 -15.86 -18.18
C ALA A 9 37.39 -17.28 -18.06
N ALA A 10 38.10 -18.28 -18.60
CA ALA A 10 37.71 -19.69 -18.48
C ALA A 10 37.76 -20.17 -17.02
N ALA A 11 38.78 -19.76 -16.26
CA ALA A 11 38.90 -20.09 -14.83
C ALA A 11 37.76 -19.48 -13.99
N VAL A 12 37.36 -18.23 -14.28
CA VAL A 12 36.25 -17.57 -13.60
C VAL A 12 34.91 -18.24 -13.92
N VAL A 13 34.68 -18.65 -15.17
CA VAL A 13 33.47 -19.38 -15.56
C VAL A 13 33.44 -20.76 -14.89
N ALA A 14 34.55 -21.50 -14.90
CA ALA A 14 34.65 -22.79 -14.23
C ALA A 14 34.38 -22.68 -12.72
N MET A 15 34.92 -21.66 -12.05
CA MET A 15 34.67 -21.43 -10.63
C MET A 15 33.20 -21.13 -10.31
N ARG A 16 32.52 -20.34 -11.17
CA ARG A 16 31.09 -20.04 -11.02
C ARG A 16 30.22 -21.28 -11.22
N VAL A 17 30.54 -22.11 -12.21
CA VAL A 17 29.82 -23.37 -12.44
C VAL A 17 30.00 -24.32 -11.26
N THR A 18 31.21 -24.47 -10.74
CA THR A 18 31.48 -25.31 -9.57
C THR A 18 30.72 -24.83 -8.33
N LEU A 19 30.65 -23.52 -8.09
CA LEU A 19 29.89 -22.95 -6.96
C LEU A 19 28.38 -23.20 -7.08
N VAL A 20 27.82 -23.08 -8.28
CA VAL A 20 26.39 -23.36 -8.53
C VAL A 20 26.10 -24.84 -8.29
N LEU A 21 26.95 -25.74 -8.81
CA LEU A 21 26.78 -27.18 -8.61
C LEU A 21 26.91 -27.57 -7.12
N LEU A 22 27.83 -26.94 -6.38
CA LEU A 22 27.98 -27.18 -4.94
C LEU A 22 26.75 -26.70 -4.16
N ALA A 23 26.21 -25.53 -4.51
CA ALA A 23 25.01 -24.98 -3.89
C ALA A 23 23.77 -25.85 -4.18
N SER A 24 23.62 -26.33 -5.41
CA SER A 24 22.54 -27.26 -5.78
C SER A 24 22.66 -28.60 -5.06
N ALA A 25 23.87 -29.15 -4.92
CA ALA A 25 24.10 -30.39 -4.18
C ALA A 25 23.78 -30.24 -2.68
N LEU A 26 24.17 -29.10 -2.08
CA LEU A 26 23.84 -28.79 -0.68
C LEU A 26 22.33 -28.59 -0.46
N ALA A 27 21.64 -27.96 -1.41
CA ALA A 27 20.18 -27.81 -1.37
C ALA A 27 19.46 -29.17 -1.46
N LEU A 28 19.89 -30.05 -2.37
CA LEU A 28 19.35 -31.40 -2.48
C LEU A 28 19.63 -32.24 -1.23
N LEU A 29 20.81 -32.10 -0.63
CA LEU A 29 21.17 -32.77 0.62
C LEU A 29 20.32 -32.27 1.80
N ALA A 30 20.04 -30.96 1.86
CA ALA A 30 19.13 -30.37 2.86
C ALA A 30 17.70 -30.90 2.73
N LEU A 31 17.20 -31.07 1.49
CA LEU A 31 15.86 -31.59 1.19
C LEU A 31 15.70 -33.07 1.53
N HIS A 32 16.68 -33.90 1.19
CA HIS A 32 16.55 -35.36 1.29
C HIS A 32 17.15 -35.94 2.57
N SER A 33 18.05 -35.23 3.25
CA SER A 33 18.76 -35.73 4.43
C SER A 33 19.22 -34.60 5.37
N PRO A 34 18.29 -33.90 6.05
CA PRO A 34 18.59 -32.75 6.90
C PRO A 34 19.59 -33.04 8.03
N ARG A 35 19.66 -34.29 8.51
CA ARG A 35 20.65 -34.74 9.51
C ARG A 35 22.08 -34.78 8.95
N LEU A 36 22.27 -35.23 7.70
CA LEU A 36 23.57 -35.23 7.03
C LEU A 36 23.99 -33.81 6.64
N PHE A 37 23.03 -32.98 6.21
CA PHE A 37 23.28 -31.57 5.94
C PHE A 37 23.82 -30.83 7.18
N ALA A 38 23.17 -31.00 8.35
CA ALA A 38 23.64 -30.41 9.60
C ALA A 38 25.05 -30.88 10.01
N ALA A 39 25.40 -32.15 9.76
CA ALA A 39 26.74 -32.69 10.01
C ALA A 39 27.80 -32.20 9.01
N THR A 40 27.39 -31.88 7.77
CA THR A 40 28.30 -31.38 6.71
C THR A 40 28.62 -29.89 6.88
N VAL A 41 27.70 -29.12 7.48
CA VAL A 41 27.80 -27.67 7.63
C VAL A 41 28.20 -27.22 9.06
N GLY A 42 28.15 -28.11 10.06
CA GLY A 42 28.40 -27.79 11.47
C GLY A 42 29.83 -28.01 12.00
N LEU A 43 30.58 -26.88 12.17
CA LEU A 43 31.71 -26.58 13.11
C LEU A 43 33.15 -27.15 12.82
N PRO A 44 34.25 -26.43 13.19
CA PRO A 44 34.75 -25.14 12.67
C PRO A 44 36.26 -25.19 12.28
N VAL A 45 36.72 -24.42 11.27
CA VAL A 45 38.17 -24.23 11.00
C VAL A 45 38.62 -22.79 11.34
N LEU A 46 39.21 -22.68 12.54
CA LEU A 46 40.39 -21.90 12.97
C LEU A 46 40.86 -20.64 12.20
N ALA A 47 40.71 -19.50 12.90
CA ALA A 47 41.77 -18.61 13.40
C ALA A 47 42.94 -18.12 12.50
N ALA A 48 42.96 -16.79 12.29
CA ALA A 48 44.15 -15.92 12.31
C ALA A 48 43.72 -14.55 12.89
N LYS A 49 43.80 -14.31 14.21
CA LYS A 49 44.91 -13.72 15.02
C LYS A 49 45.50 -12.38 14.52
N MET A 50 45.60 -11.46 15.50
CA MET A 50 46.45 -10.25 15.68
C MET A 50 45.69 -8.91 15.52
N PHE A 51 45.58 -7.98 16.50
CA PHE A 51 46.06 -7.82 17.88
C PHE A 51 45.17 -6.76 18.62
N PRO A 52 45.13 -6.69 19.97
CA PRO A 52 44.23 -5.84 20.78
C PRO A 52 44.93 -4.63 21.43
N TRP A 53 44.17 -3.66 22.00
CA TRP A 53 44.41 -3.08 23.34
C TRP A 53 43.32 -2.08 23.79
N HIS A 54 42.97 -2.17 25.08
CA HIS A 54 42.13 -1.24 25.84
C HIS A 54 42.85 0.09 26.18
N LYS A 55 42.13 1.22 26.25
CA LYS A 55 41.81 1.98 27.49
C LYS A 55 41.38 3.44 27.22
N LEU A 56 40.35 3.84 27.96
CA LEU A 56 40.03 5.15 28.56
C LEU A 56 40.01 6.41 27.67
N HIS A 57 38.90 7.15 27.69
CA HIS A 57 38.66 8.18 28.71
C HIS A 57 37.20 8.64 28.76
N ARG A 58 36.73 8.89 29.99
CA ARG A 58 35.47 9.57 30.32
C ARG A 58 35.56 11.05 29.93
N GLY A 59 34.45 11.64 29.50
CA GLY A 59 34.27 13.09 29.43
C GLY A 59 32.79 13.45 29.30
N ARG A 60 32.16 13.86 30.41
CA ARG A 60 30.88 14.59 30.42
C ARG A 60 31.13 16.00 29.89
N HIS A 61 30.15 16.61 29.21
CA HIS A 61 29.72 18.02 29.34
C HIS A 61 28.56 18.24 28.35
N ALA A 62 27.34 18.43 28.85
CA ALA A 62 26.72 19.73 29.15
C ALA A 62 26.14 20.41 27.90
N SER A 63 24.80 20.32 27.77
CA SER A 63 24.01 21.00 26.75
C SER A 63 24.03 22.51 26.98
N ARG A 64 24.40 23.27 25.94
CA ARG A 64 24.14 24.71 25.87
C ARG A 64 22.78 24.95 25.22
N ARG A 65 21.85 25.54 25.99
CA ARG A 65 20.70 26.30 25.48
C ARG A 65 21.24 27.65 24.99
N MET A 66 20.89 28.04 23.77
CA MET A 66 20.88 29.45 23.35
C MET A 66 19.44 29.85 23.13
N SER A 67 19.05 30.87 23.89
CA SER A 67 17.84 31.66 23.79
C SER A 67 17.91 32.59 22.58
N VAL A 68 16.75 32.84 21.96
CA VAL A 68 16.52 34.00 21.10
C VAL A 68 15.27 34.68 21.61
N ASP A 69 15.43 35.91 22.11
CA ASP A 69 14.36 36.83 22.45
C ASP A 69 13.77 37.43 21.17
N PHE A 70 12.45 37.53 21.11
CA PHE A 70 11.78 38.62 20.39
C PHE A 70 10.71 39.23 21.28
N ARG A 71 10.83 40.55 21.48
CA ARG A 71 9.93 41.40 22.27
C ARG A 71 8.65 41.72 21.51
N GLU A 72 7.62 41.94 22.33
CA GLU A 72 6.20 42.21 22.10
C GLU A 72 5.85 43.44 21.26
N ALA A 73 4.60 43.46 20.76
CA ALA A 73 3.70 44.61 20.93
C ALA A 73 2.22 44.22 20.79
N GLY A 74 1.38 44.52 21.81
CA GLY A 74 -0.03 44.91 21.62
C GLY A 74 -1.16 44.06 22.26
N SER A 75 -1.43 44.29 23.55
CA SER A 75 -2.58 43.87 24.40
C SER A 75 -3.94 44.56 24.04
N PRO A 76 -5.11 44.38 24.75
CA PRO A 76 -5.80 43.27 25.48
C PRO A 76 -7.36 43.30 25.24
N PRO A 77 -8.31 42.95 26.17
CA PRO A 77 -8.41 41.92 27.22
C PRO A 77 -9.70 41.05 27.14
N ALA A 78 -9.75 39.91 27.85
CA ALA A 78 -10.97 39.44 28.51
C ALA A 78 -10.69 38.47 29.68
N GLN A 79 -10.80 39.02 30.89
CA GLN A 79 -11.34 38.48 32.15
C GLN A 79 -11.20 36.98 32.50
N ALA A 80 -10.49 36.73 33.61
CA ALA A 80 -10.68 35.58 34.51
C ALA A 80 -11.90 35.81 35.43
N PRO A 81 -12.50 34.76 36.02
CA PRO A 81 -11.98 34.10 37.24
C PRO A 81 -12.11 32.56 37.14
N GLY A 82 -11.62 31.70 38.04
CA GLY A 82 -11.02 31.84 39.35
C GLY A 82 -10.41 30.50 39.79
N VAL A 83 -9.67 30.58 40.88
CA VAL A 83 -8.89 29.51 41.52
C VAL A 83 -9.80 28.46 42.17
N ILE A 84 -9.51 27.17 41.97
CA ILE A 84 -9.90 26.12 42.93
C ILE A 84 -8.73 25.14 43.10
N SER A 85 -8.46 24.85 44.38
CA SER A 85 -7.37 24.11 44.96
C SER A 85 -7.26 22.64 44.55
N LEU A 86 -6.02 22.16 44.60
CA LEU A 86 -5.64 20.74 44.67
C LEU A 86 -6.11 20.13 46.00
N SER A 87 -6.86 19.03 45.93
CA SER A 87 -6.99 18.06 47.02
C SER A 87 -6.99 16.64 46.46
N SER A 88 -6.29 15.80 47.19
CA SER A 88 -5.95 14.38 47.00
C SER A 88 -7.14 13.42 47.09
N ASP A 89 -7.01 12.33 46.33
CA ASP A 89 -7.45 10.95 46.58
C ASP A 89 -8.90 10.71 47.02
N GLU A 90 -9.72 10.17 46.11
CA GLU A 90 -10.57 9.00 46.38
C GLU A 90 -10.62 8.11 45.11
N ASP A 91 -10.21 6.86 45.27
CA ASP A 91 -10.31 5.77 44.29
C ASP A 91 -11.79 5.47 44.01
N GLU A 92 -12.28 5.81 42.81
CA GLU A 92 -13.49 5.20 42.27
C GLU A 92 -13.11 4.04 41.33
N PRO A 93 -13.79 2.89 41.43
CA PRO A 93 -13.46 1.73 40.60
C PRO A 93 -13.74 2.06 39.14
N ASP A 94 -12.72 1.86 38.30
CA ASP A 94 -12.81 1.86 36.85
C ASP A 94 -13.96 0.96 36.40
N GLY A 95 -15.13 1.57 36.21
CA GLY A 95 -16.23 0.98 35.48
C GLY A 95 -15.74 0.76 34.07
N GLU A 96 -15.40 -0.48 33.77
CA GLU A 96 -15.22 -0.99 32.42
C GLU A 96 -16.52 -0.69 31.66
N VAL A 97 -16.56 0.45 30.97
CA VAL A 97 -17.65 0.79 30.07
C VAL A 97 -17.49 -0.13 28.87
N ASP A 98 -18.13 -1.30 28.96
CA ASP A 98 -18.37 -2.20 27.85
C ASP A 98 -19.41 -1.58 26.91
N ASP A 99 -19.05 -0.45 26.26
CA ASP A 99 -19.82 0.19 25.20
C ASP A 99 -19.49 -0.43 23.83
N ALA A 100 -19.13 -1.72 23.81
CA ALA A 100 -19.24 -2.51 22.60
C ALA A 100 -20.73 -2.83 22.37
N ALA A 101 -21.53 -1.82 22.03
CA ALA A 101 -22.77 -2.04 21.31
C ALA A 101 -22.40 -2.93 20.12
N THR A 102 -22.80 -4.21 20.19
CA THR A 102 -22.51 -5.18 19.14
C THR A 102 -23.26 -4.70 17.91
N ALA A 103 -22.55 -3.97 17.04
CA ALA A 103 -23.13 -3.43 15.83
C ALA A 103 -23.80 -4.58 15.07
N GLU A 104 -25.09 -4.44 14.78
CA GLU A 104 -25.87 -5.48 14.12
C GLU A 104 -25.22 -5.79 12.77
N VAL A 105 -24.90 -7.07 12.55
CA VAL A 105 -24.33 -7.55 11.27
C VAL A 105 -25.46 -8.07 10.39
N LEU A 106 -25.57 -7.52 9.19
CA LEU A 106 -26.52 -8.00 8.20
C LEU A 106 -25.97 -9.24 7.48
N HIS A 107 -26.58 -10.40 7.76
CA HIS A 107 -26.24 -11.67 7.13
C HIS A 107 -27.07 -11.91 5.85
N ALA A 108 -26.87 -11.07 4.83
CA ALA A 108 -27.53 -11.23 3.53
C ALA A 108 -26.72 -12.12 2.58
N ASP A 109 -27.40 -12.94 1.77
CA ASP A 109 -26.80 -13.59 0.61
C ASP A 109 -26.71 -12.58 -0.56
N TRP A 110 -25.69 -11.73 -0.53
CA TRP A 110 -25.49 -10.68 -1.53
C TRP A 110 -25.41 -11.22 -2.96
N ALA A 111 -24.93 -12.45 -3.15
CA ALA A 111 -24.77 -13.07 -4.46
C ALA A 111 -26.11 -13.49 -5.09
N ALA A 112 -27.13 -13.78 -4.27
CA ALA A 112 -28.46 -14.18 -4.72
C ALA A 112 -29.38 -12.99 -5.05
N LEU A 113 -29.07 -11.78 -4.57
CA LEU A 113 -29.88 -10.58 -4.79
C LEU A 113 -29.69 -10.00 -6.18
N SER A 114 -30.75 -9.43 -6.75
CA SER A 114 -30.61 -8.55 -7.93
C SER A 114 -29.83 -7.28 -7.58
N ASP A 115 -29.34 -6.55 -8.58
CA ASP A 115 -28.63 -5.28 -8.35
C ASP A 115 -29.50 -4.26 -7.60
N ASP A 116 -30.80 -4.21 -7.93
CA ASP A 116 -31.75 -3.28 -7.32
C ASP A 116 -32.08 -3.70 -5.89
N ASP A 117 -32.31 -4.99 -5.64
CA ASP A 117 -32.58 -5.50 -4.28
C ASP A 117 -31.36 -5.32 -3.37
N MET A 118 -30.15 -5.57 -3.88
CA MET A 118 -28.91 -5.32 -3.14
C MET A 118 -28.76 -3.84 -2.79
N ALA A 119 -29.00 -2.94 -3.75
CA ALA A 119 -28.92 -1.50 -3.51
C ALA A 119 -29.98 -1.05 -2.50
N GLN A 120 -31.22 -1.53 -2.63
CA GLN A 120 -32.29 -1.24 -1.70
C GLN A 120 -31.91 -1.70 -0.29
N LEU A 121 -31.54 -2.97 -0.14
CA LEU A 121 -31.17 -3.56 1.14
C LEU A 121 -29.92 -2.93 1.75
N ALA A 122 -28.96 -2.46 0.95
CA ALA A 122 -27.73 -1.82 1.41
C ALA A 122 -27.95 -0.36 1.84
N PHE A 123 -28.92 0.36 1.26
CA PHE A 123 -29.11 1.79 1.52
C PHE A 123 -30.26 2.12 2.48
N GLU A 124 -31.31 1.31 2.49
CA GLU A 124 -32.55 1.57 3.24
C GLU A 124 -32.49 1.01 4.68
N GLY A 125 -33.24 1.64 5.59
CA GLY A 125 -33.26 1.31 7.02
C GLY A 125 -32.51 2.31 7.89
N GLU A 126 -32.60 2.13 9.20
CA GLU A 126 -31.97 2.98 10.21
C GLU A 126 -30.76 2.30 10.86
N GLY A 127 -29.86 3.09 11.45
CA GLY A 127 -28.70 2.59 12.18
C GLY A 127 -27.47 2.22 11.32
N ALA A 128 -26.33 2.07 12.00
CA ALA A 128 -25.04 1.70 11.42
C ALA A 128 -24.87 0.17 11.34
N VAL A 129 -25.78 -0.49 10.61
CA VAL A 129 -25.74 -1.94 10.40
C VAL A 129 -24.47 -2.31 9.61
N VAL A 130 -23.71 -3.29 10.09
CA VAL A 130 -22.50 -3.80 9.42
C VAL A 130 -22.91 -4.64 8.21
N LEU A 131 -22.48 -4.23 7.02
CA LEU A 131 -22.74 -4.94 5.76
C LEU A 131 -21.57 -5.82 5.34
N LEU A 132 -20.36 -5.39 5.67
CA LEU A 132 -19.14 -6.14 5.43
C LEU A 132 -18.26 -6.09 6.69
N PRO A 133 -18.35 -7.11 7.56
CA PRO A 133 -17.52 -7.16 8.74
C PRO A 133 -16.04 -7.29 8.35
N THR A 134 -15.19 -6.64 9.13
CA THR A 134 -13.76 -6.68 9.04
C THR A 134 -13.29 -7.67 10.10
N GLY A 135 -12.61 -8.73 9.66
CA GLY A 135 -12.05 -9.73 10.58
C GLY A 135 -11.17 -9.05 11.65
N ARG A 136 -11.19 -9.59 12.87
CA ARG A 136 -10.44 -9.01 14.00
C ARG A 136 -8.98 -8.75 13.62
N GLY A 137 -8.49 -7.54 13.93
CA GLY A 137 -7.10 -7.15 13.73
C GLY A 137 -6.74 -6.66 12.34
N LEU A 138 -7.71 -6.53 11.42
CA LEU A 138 -7.50 -5.89 10.12
C LEU A 138 -7.73 -4.36 10.21
N PRO A 139 -6.98 -3.56 9.44
CA PRO A 139 -7.11 -2.10 9.46
C PRO A 139 -8.44 -1.65 8.82
N HIS A 140 -8.89 -0.44 9.21
CA HIS A 140 -10.05 0.31 8.66
C HIS A 140 -11.47 -0.10 9.08
N GLY A 141 -11.63 -1.02 10.05
CA GLY A 141 -12.92 -1.30 10.68
C GLY A 141 -14.00 -1.84 9.73
N ASP A 142 -15.20 -2.08 10.24
CA ASP A 142 -16.32 -2.65 9.47
C ASP A 142 -16.88 -1.66 8.44
N VAL A 143 -17.35 -2.16 7.29
CA VAL A 143 -18.14 -1.34 6.37
C VAL A 143 -19.61 -1.43 6.76
N THR A 144 -20.19 -0.28 7.09
CA THR A 144 -21.58 -0.17 7.52
C THR A 144 -22.49 0.35 6.42
N ARG A 145 -23.80 0.26 6.66
CA ARG A 145 -24.86 0.91 5.89
C ARG A 145 -24.59 2.39 5.69
N GLU A 146 -24.18 3.08 6.75
CA GLU A 146 -23.89 4.51 6.69
C GLU A 146 -22.73 4.80 5.74
N HIS A 147 -21.66 4.01 5.81
CA HIS A 147 -20.51 4.18 4.91
C HIS A 147 -20.90 4.00 3.44
N VAL A 148 -21.71 3.00 3.09
CA VAL A 148 -22.06 2.73 1.68
C VAL A 148 -23.06 3.72 1.10
N ARG A 149 -23.76 4.53 1.91
CA ARG A 149 -24.72 5.54 1.40
C ARG A 149 -24.07 6.56 0.47
N CYS A 150 -22.76 6.79 0.59
CA CYS A 150 -22.01 7.60 -0.36
C CYS A 150 -22.04 7.07 -1.81
N LEU A 151 -22.40 5.80 -2.03
CA LEU A 151 -22.57 5.19 -3.35
C LEU A 151 -23.92 5.51 -4.00
N ARG A 152 -24.86 6.15 -3.29
CA ARG A 152 -26.07 6.73 -3.90
C ARG A 152 -25.70 7.80 -4.94
N PRO A 153 -26.61 8.14 -5.88
CA PRO A 153 -26.38 9.23 -6.83
C PRO A 153 -25.95 10.52 -6.12
N HIS A 154 -24.93 11.20 -6.68
CA HIS A 154 -24.35 12.46 -6.18
C HIS A 154 -23.51 12.35 -4.87
N GLY A 155 -23.42 11.19 -4.22
CA GLY A 155 -22.62 11.03 -3.00
C GLY A 155 -21.11 11.01 -3.26
N TRP A 156 -20.33 11.60 -2.37
CA TRP A 156 -18.86 11.58 -2.44
C TRP A 156 -18.34 10.35 -1.70
N ILE A 157 -17.63 9.47 -2.41
CA ILE A 157 -17.12 8.23 -1.81
C ILE A 157 -16.16 8.55 -0.66
N ASN A 158 -16.38 7.91 0.48
CA ASN A 158 -15.56 8.03 1.68
C ASN A 158 -14.44 6.98 1.73
N ASP A 159 -13.55 7.13 2.71
CA ASP A 159 -12.41 6.24 2.89
C ASP A 159 -12.80 4.83 3.35
N GLU A 160 -13.91 4.63 4.06
CA GLU A 160 -14.37 3.30 4.47
C GLU A 160 -14.80 2.46 3.27
N VAL A 161 -15.46 3.07 2.29
CA VAL A 161 -15.77 2.40 1.01
C VAL A 161 -14.50 2.15 0.19
N VAL A 162 -13.57 3.11 0.13
CA VAL A 162 -12.28 2.91 -0.56
C VAL A 162 -11.50 1.74 0.05
N ASN A 163 -11.30 1.75 1.37
CA ASN A 163 -10.52 0.74 2.07
C ASN A 163 -11.23 -0.62 2.10
N GLY A 164 -12.57 -0.63 2.19
CA GLY A 164 -13.37 -1.84 2.02
C GLY A 164 -13.20 -2.47 0.64
N PHE A 165 -13.16 -1.65 -0.41
CA PHE A 165 -12.93 -2.12 -1.78
C PHE A 165 -11.49 -2.60 -1.99
N VAL A 166 -10.50 -1.87 -1.45
CA VAL A 166 -9.08 -2.30 -1.43
C VAL A 166 -8.93 -3.66 -0.77
N ARG A 167 -9.65 -3.93 0.33
CA ARG A 167 -9.67 -5.24 0.97
C ARG A 167 -10.19 -6.33 0.03
N ARG A 168 -11.34 -6.11 -0.62
CA ARG A 168 -11.90 -7.06 -1.61
C ARG A 168 -10.93 -7.33 -2.76
N LEU A 169 -10.21 -6.29 -3.20
CA LEU A 169 -9.22 -6.40 -4.25
C LEU A 169 -8.04 -7.28 -3.83
N ARG A 170 -7.50 -7.05 -2.62
CA ARG A 170 -6.43 -7.87 -2.05
C ARG A 170 -6.86 -9.33 -1.85
N GLU A 171 -8.09 -9.57 -1.38
CA GLU A 171 -8.66 -10.92 -1.23
C GLU A 171 -8.72 -11.66 -2.57
N ARG A 172 -9.27 -11.02 -3.61
CA ARG A 172 -9.31 -11.58 -4.98
C ARG A 172 -7.92 -11.87 -5.50
N ASP A 173 -7.01 -10.91 -5.40
CA ASP A 173 -5.68 -11.05 -5.97
C ASP A 173 -4.85 -12.12 -5.25
N ALA A 174 -5.05 -12.29 -3.94
CA ALA A 174 -4.47 -13.39 -3.18
C ALA A 174 -5.01 -14.75 -3.66
N ALA A 175 -6.31 -14.87 -3.90
CA ALA A 175 -6.90 -16.08 -4.48
C ALA A 175 -6.32 -16.38 -5.87
N TRP A 176 -6.15 -15.36 -6.71
CA TRP A 176 -5.52 -15.49 -8.03
C TRP A 176 -4.04 -15.87 -8.00
N ARG A 177 -3.31 -15.63 -6.90
CA ARG A 177 -1.94 -16.16 -6.75
C ARG A 177 -1.92 -17.68 -6.57
N VAL A 178 -2.96 -18.24 -5.97
CA VAL A 178 -3.10 -19.69 -5.79
C VAL A 178 -3.70 -20.33 -7.04
N GLN A 179 -4.75 -19.70 -7.59
CA GLN A 179 -5.48 -20.18 -8.74
C GLN A 179 -5.75 -19.04 -9.72
N PRO A 180 -4.84 -18.81 -10.70
CA PRO A 180 -5.04 -17.75 -11.68
C PRO A 180 -6.24 -18.02 -12.58
N PRO A 181 -6.91 -16.98 -13.09
CA PRO A 181 -8.00 -17.12 -14.04
C PRO A 181 -7.53 -17.85 -15.32
N PRO A 182 -8.35 -18.73 -15.93
CA PRO A 182 -7.97 -19.43 -17.16
C PRO A 182 -7.61 -18.48 -18.30
N GLY A 183 -6.48 -18.74 -18.97
CA GLY A 183 -6.06 -17.98 -20.16
C GLY A 183 -5.56 -16.56 -19.88
N HIS A 184 -5.39 -16.20 -18.61
CA HIS A 184 -4.92 -14.87 -18.20
C HIS A 184 -3.96 -14.96 -17.01
N THR A 185 -2.92 -14.13 -16.98
CA THR A 185 -2.02 -14.01 -15.84
C THR A 185 -2.10 -12.57 -15.32
N PRO A 186 -2.84 -12.32 -14.23
CA PRO A 186 -3.01 -10.98 -13.70
C PRO A 186 -1.71 -10.46 -13.07
N PRO A 187 -1.42 -9.15 -13.20
CA PRO A 187 -0.22 -8.56 -12.61
C PRO A 187 -0.22 -8.73 -11.10
N ARG A 188 0.96 -8.87 -10.50
CA ARG A 188 1.14 -8.82 -9.05
C ARG A 188 1.04 -7.39 -8.56
N VAL A 189 -0.08 -7.04 -7.96
CA VAL A 189 -0.31 -5.68 -7.46
C VAL A 189 -0.19 -5.63 -5.95
N VAL A 190 0.36 -4.52 -5.45
CA VAL A 190 0.26 -4.08 -4.07
C VAL A 190 -0.63 -2.87 -4.05
N VAL A 191 -1.69 -2.89 -3.26
CA VAL A 191 -2.64 -1.79 -3.17
C VAL A 191 -2.47 -1.15 -1.81
N MET A 192 -2.17 0.14 -1.74
CA MET A 192 -2.04 0.88 -0.48
C MET A 192 -3.41 1.27 0.09
N ASP A 193 -3.47 1.51 1.39
CA ASP A 193 -4.66 2.09 2.02
C ASP A 193 -4.82 3.58 1.65
N SER A 194 -6.03 4.12 1.82
CA SER A 194 -6.35 5.50 1.43
C SER A 194 -5.57 6.57 2.18
N PHE A 195 -5.03 6.25 3.37
CA PHE A 195 -4.27 7.17 4.19
C PHE A 195 -2.78 7.11 3.90
N TRP A 196 -2.29 6.04 3.26
CA TRP A 196 -0.88 5.79 3.04
C TRP A 196 -0.16 6.99 2.42
N PHE A 197 -0.75 7.58 1.38
CA PHE A 197 -0.13 8.69 0.67
C PHE A 197 0.11 9.91 1.57
N THR A 198 -0.79 10.16 2.55
CA THR A 198 -0.63 11.23 3.53
C THR A 198 0.57 11.03 4.47
N ARG A 199 1.00 9.77 4.67
CA ARG A 199 2.12 9.40 5.55
C ARG A 199 3.50 9.54 4.90
N VAL A 200 3.57 9.59 3.58
CA VAL A 200 4.81 9.78 2.80
C VAL A 200 5.16 11.27 2.80
N ALA A 201 6.35 11.73 3.15
CA ALA A 201 6.71 13.15 3.03
C ALA A 201 7.12 13.51 1.59
N PRO A 202 7.21 14.80 1.20
CA PRO A 202 7.64 15.20 -0.13
C PRO A 202 9.01 14.65 -0.55
N ASP A 203 9.90 14.40 0.42
CA ASP A 203 11.22 13.78 0.19
C ASP A 203 11.16 12.23 0.04
N GLY A 204 9.96 11.65 0.04
CA GLY A 204 9.70 10.22 -0.03
C GLY A 204 9.75 9.47 1.30
N THR A 205 10.01 10.16 2.43
CA THR A 205 10.11 9.51 3.74
C THR A 205 8.74 9.14 4.29
N GLU A 206 8.49 7.86 4.59
CA GLU A 206 7.24 7.42 5.19
C GLU A 206 7.30 7.49 6.73
N ARG A 207 6.31 8.14 7.36
CA ARG A 207 6.22 8.28 8.83
C ARG A 207 5.96 6.97 9.55
N THR A 208 5.06 6.14 9.00
CA THR A 208 4.71 4.82 9.52
C THR A 208 4.46 3.89 8.34
N ARG A 209 5.08 2.70 8.36
CA ARG A 209 4.94 1.72 7.29
C ARG A 209 3.55 1.12 7.27
N GLY A 210 2.83 1.32 6.16
CA GLY A 210 1.52 0.73 5.91
C GLY A 210 1.54 -0.62 5.17
N TYR A 211 2.73 -1.16 4.89
CA TYR A 211 2.94 -2.38 4.09
C TYR A 211 4.08 -3.22 4.67
N SER A 212 4.11 -4.52 4.35
CA SER A 212 5.28 -5.35 4.60
C SER A 212 6.23 -5.31 3.41
N TYR A 213 7.53 -5.44 3.67
CA TYR A 213 8.52 -5.51 2.59
C TYR A 213 8.30 -6.70 1.65
N GLY A 214 7.79 -7.82 2.16
CA GLY A 214 7.48 -8.99 1.34
C GLY A 214 6.42 -8.71 0.28
N ASP A 215 5.50 -7.77 0.54
CA ASP A 215 4.43 -7.42 -0.39
C ASP A 215 4.99 -6.75 -1.65
N LEU A 216 5.94 -5.82 -1.47
CA LEU A 216 6.55 -5.05 -2.56
C LEU A 216 7.59 -5.85 -3.37
N VAL A 217 8.28 -6.81 -2.76
CA VAL A 217 9.32 -7.59 -3.45
C VAL A 217 8.66 -8.41 -4.55
N GLY A 218 8.94 -8.08 -5.81
CA GLY A 218 8.44 -8.80 -6.99
C GLY A 218 6.99 -8.48 -7.34
N SER A 219 6.45 -7.33 -6.90
CA SER A 219 5.24 -6.80 -7.49
C SER A 219 5.52 -6.22 -8.88
N ASP A 220 4.49 -6.24 -9.73
CA ASP A 220 4.46 -5.60 -11.03
C ASP A 220 3.92 -4.16 -10.89
N LEU A 221 2.91 -3.96 -10.04
CA LEU A 221 2.30 -2.66 -9.79
C LEU A 221 2.21 -2.32 -8.30
N VAL A 222 2.28 -1.03 -7.97
CA VAL A 222 1.80 -0.47 -6.71
C VAL A 222 0.69 0.53 -7.01
N LEU A 223 -0.51 0.29 -6.47
CA LEU A 223 -1.68 1.13 -6.65
C LEU A 223 -1.91 1.95 -5.38
N VAL A 224 -1.99 3.27 -5.52
CA VAL A 224 -2.05 4.20 -4.39
C VAL A 224 -3.25 5.14 -4.55
N PRO A 225 -4.32 4.95 -3.76
CA PRO A 225 -5.39 5.94 -3.69
C PRO A 225 -4.82 7.27 -3.19
N VAL A 226 -5.20 8.36 -3.83
CA VAL A 226 -4.82 9.72 -3.45
C VAL A 226 -6.10 10.50 -3.18
N HIS A 227 -6.28 10.92 -1.94
CA HIS A 227 -7.31 11.90 -1.58
C HIS A 227 -6.70 13.29 -1.59
N ASP A 228 -6.84 14.01 -2.70
CA ASP A 228 -6.32 15.36 -2.82
C ASP A 228 -7.26 16.35 -2.13
N SER A 229 -6.68 17.11 -1.19
CA SER A 229 -7.31 18.25 -0.52
C SER A 229 -8.71 17.98 0.05
N GLY A 230 -8.98 16.73 0.44
CA GLY A 230 -10.26 16.31 1.04
C GLY A 230 -11.47 16.32 0.10
N SER A 231 -11.28 16.50 -1.21
CA SER A 231 -12.41 16.68 -2.15
C SER A 231 -12.26 15.97 -3.49
N HIS A 232 -11.11 15.35 -3.76
CA HIS A 232 -10.86 14.69 -5.03
C HIS A 232 -10.13 13.36 -4.85
N TRP A 233 -10.65 12.31 -5.48
CA TRP A 233 -9.99 11.01 -5.53
C TRP A 233 -9.31 10.80 -6.88
N ALA A 234 -8.04 10.43 -6.82
CA ALA A 234 -7.26 9.95 -7.96
C ALA A 234 -6.49 8.69 -7.58
N LEU A 235 -5.87 8.04 -8.56
CA LEU A 235 -5.03 6.87 -8.34
C LEU A 235 -3.62 7.12 -8.88
N ALA A 236 -2.62 7.13 -8.00
CA ALA A 236 -1.23 7.10 -8.41
C ALA A 236 -0.74 5.65 -8.52
N VAL A 237 0.07 5.36 -9.53
CA VAL A 237 0.49 3.99 -9.86
C VAL A 237 1.99 3.96 -10.09
N VAL A 238 2.67 3.05 -9.39
CA VAL A 238 4.03 2.64 -9.71
C VAL A 238 3.94 1.41 -10.61
N ASP A 239 4.55 1.49 -11.77
CA ASP A 239 4.57 0.42 -12.75
C ASP A 239 6.02 -0.06 -12.95
N PHE A 240 6.31 -1.28 -12.51
CA PHE A 240 7.63 -1.89 -12.59
C PHE A 240 7.87 -2.64 -13.90
N ASP A 241 7.19 -2.22 -14.97
CA ASP A 241 7.40 -2.77 -16.31
C ASP A 241 8.87 -2.67 -16.74
N GLU A 242 9.36 -3.74 -17.35
CA GLU A 242 10.74 -3.84 -17.82
C GLU A 242 10.84 -3.42 -19.30
N PRO A 243 11.94 -2.76 -19.72
CA PRO A 243 13.15 -2.47 -18.96
C PRO A 243 13.17 -1.09 -18.25
N VAL A 244 12.10 -0.30 -18.33
CA VAL A 244 12.02 1.05 -17.74
C VAL A 244 10.69 1.20 -17.01
N GLY A 245 10.78 1.45 -15.70
CA GLY A 245 9.62 1.69 -14.86
C GLY A 245 8.90 2.99 -15.20
N ARG A 246 7.66 3.10 -14.75
CA ARG A 246 6.78 4.26 -15.04
C ARG A 246 6.00 4.66 -13.81
N LEU A 247 5.61 5.93 -13.77
CA LEU A 247 4.69 6.46 -12.77
C LEU A 247 3.47 7.04 -13.48
N TRP A 248 2.28 6.59 -13.10
CA TRP A 248 1.05 7.04 -13.75
C TRP A 248 0.12 7.69 -12.73
N TYR A 249 -0.50 8.80 -13.12
CA TYR A 249 -1.59 9.42 -12.39
C TYR A 249 -2.89 9.21 -13.17
N TYR A 250 -3.78 8.40 -12.61
CA TYR A 250 -5.10 8.12 -13.15
C TYR A 250 -6.10 9.06 -12.48
N ASP A 251 -6.40 10.16 -13.16
CA ASP A 251 -7.40 11.13 -12.72
C ASP A 251 -8.51 11.28 -13.77
N SER A 252 -9.74 10.95 -13.39
CA SER A 252 -10.90 11.11 -14.27
C SER A 252 -11.29 12.55 -14.60
N LEU A 253 -10.77 13.55 -13.88
CA LEU A 253 -10.83 14.98 -14.23
C LEU A 253 -9.66 15.47 -15.09
N HIS A 254 -8.69 14.60 -15.35
CA HIS A 254 -7.49 14.86 -16.13
C HIS A 254 -6.55 15.93 -15.54
N GLN A 255 -6.44 16.05 -14.21
CA GLN A 255 -5.38 16.86 -13.61
C GLN A 255 -4.01 16.18 -13.78
N SER A 256 -2.93 16.95 -13.77
CA SER A 256 -1.58 16.43 -14.07
C SER A 256 -1.05 15.46 -13.01
N GLY A 257 -1.35 15.71 -11.74
CA GLY A 257 -0.81 14.95 -10.61
C GLY A 257 0.71 15.05 -10.44
N GLU A 258 1.36 16.05 -11.04
CA GLU A 258 2.83 16.13 -11.11
C GLU A 258 3.50 16.08 -9.74
N GLU A 259 3.03 16.89 -8.79
CA GLU A 259 3.53 16.90 -7.40
C GLU A 259 3.34 15.53 -6.70
N HIS A 260 2.23 14.86 -7.01
CA HIS A 260 1.93 13.54 -6.46
C HIS A 260 2.90 12.47 -7.00
N LEU A 261 3.19 12.52 -8.30
CA LEU A 261 4.15 11.64 -8.95
C LEU A 261 5.59 11.93 -8.54
N GLU A 262 5.94 13.18 -8.22
CA GLU A 262 7.26 13.53 -7.66
C GLU A 262 7.48 12.93 -6.29
N ARG A 263 6.51 13.09 -5.41
CA ARG A 263 6.53 12.48 -4.07
C ARG A 263 6.59 10.96 -4.15
N LEU A 264 5.83 10.35 -5.07
CA LEU A 264 5.86 8.91 -5.31
C LEU A 264 7.21 8.45 -5.87
N SER A 265 7.80 9.20 -6.81
CA SER A 265 9.14 8.94 -7.34
C SER A 265 10.20 8.97 -6.24
N ALA A 266 10.16 9.98 -5.36
CA ALA A 266 11.06 10.08 -4.22
C ALA A 266 10.95 8.87 -3.29
N TRP A 267 9.72 8.42 -3.00
CA TRP A 267 9.49 7.20 -2.21
C TRP A 267 10.07 5.95 -2.89
N VAL A 268 9.79 5.72 -4.17
CA VAL A 268 10.32 4.56 -4.92
C VAL A 268 11.85 4.57 -4.92
N ALA A 269 12.48 5.72 -5.13
CA ALA A 269 13.94 5.85 -5.12
C ALA A 269 14.56 5.51 -3.75
N ARG A 270 13.87 5.85 -2.65
CA ARG A 270 14.30 5.49 -1.29
C ARG A 270 14.16 4.00 -1.03
N GLU A 271 13.02 3.41 -1.40
CA GLU A 271 12.79 1.98 -1.26
C GLU A 271 13.74 1.16 -2.15
N ALA A 272 14.11 1.67 -3.32
CA ALA A 272 15.10 1.05 -4.19
C ALA A 272 16.53 1.15 -3.65
N SER A 273 16.88 2.22 -2.92
CA SER A 273 18.23 2.37 -2.36
C SER A 273 18.40 1.65 -1.01
N THR A 274 17.33 1.53 -0.22
CA THR A 274 17.43 1.10 1.18
C THR A 274 16.49 -0.02 1.61
N GLY A 275 15.46 -0.34 0.83
CA GLY A 275 14.32 -1.16 1.27
C GLY A 275 14.00 -2.35 0.37
N ALA A 276 12.70 -2.65 0.23
CA ALA A 276 12.21 -3.85 -0.46
C ALA A 276 12.44 -3.82 -1.98
N LEU A 277 12.59 -2.62 -2.55
CA LEU A 277 12.70 -2.44 -3.99
C LEU A 277 14.16 -2.42 -4.47
N ARG A 278 15.12 -2.93 -3.68
CA ARG A 278 16.55 -2.91 -4.04
C ARG A 278 16.90 -3.50 -5.41
N GLY A 279 16.11 -4.48 -5.88
CA GLY A 279 16.26 -5.08 -7.22
C GLY A 279 15.69 -4.23 -8.37
N VAL A 280 14.88 -3.21 -8.06
CA VAL A 280 14.20 -2.38 -9.06
C VAL A 280 15.19 -1.54 -9.85
N TRP A 281 16.27 -1.05 -9.23
CA TRP A 281 17.30 -0.30 -9.98
C TRP A 281 17.91 -1.16 -11.11
N GLN A 282 18.22 -2.43 -10.82
CA GLN A 282 18.81 -3.33 -11.81
C GLN A 282 17.81 -3.73 -12.91
N ARG A 283 16.52 -3.83 -12.57
CA ARG A 283 15.45 -4.23 -13.50
C ARG A 283 14.93 -3.07 -14.36
N CYS A 284 14.77 -1.90 -13.77
CA CYS A 284 13.99 -0.78 -14.31
C CYS A 284 14.78 0.53 -14.42
N GLY A 285 16.07 0.54 -14.06
CA GLY A 285 16.96 1.70 -14.15
C GLY A 285 16.73 2.77 -13.08
N ASP A 286 17.24 3.98 -13.34
CA ASP A 286 17.11 5.12 -12.43
C ASP A 286 15.66 5.60 -12.37
N VAL A 287 15.07 5.52 -11.17
CA VAL A 287 13.70 5.96 -10.86
C VAL A 287 13.48 7.42 -11.25
N ARG A 288 14.51 8.28 -11.19
CA ARG A 288 14.41 9.70 -11.57
C ARG A 288 14.26 9.89 -13.08
N ALA A 289 14.69 8.91 -13.88
CA ALA A 289 14.57 8.91 -15.33
C ALA A 289 13.28 8.24 -15.82
N TRP A 290 12.44 7.72 -14.92
CA TRP A 290 11.20 7.07 -15.29
C TRP A 290 10.23 8.04 -15.94
N THR A 291 9.49 7.53 -16.93
CA THR A 291 8.41 8.29 -17.54
C THR A 291 7.30 8.48 -16.51
N ARG A 292 6.78 9.70 -16.41
CA ARG A 292 5.69 10.06 -15.51
C ARG A 292 4.63 10.88 -16.23
N GLY A 293 3.36 10.67 -15.88
CA GLY A 293 2.25 11.46 -16.40
C GLY A 293 0.91 10.74 -16.30
N GLN A 294 -0.01 11.12 -17.19
CA GLN A 294 -1.34 10.53 -17.27
C GLN A 294 -1.46 9.60 -18.49
N PRO A 295 -2.21 8.49 -18.40
CA PRO A 295 -2.51 7.65 -19.56
C PRO A 295 -3.27 8.41 -20.65
N ALA A 296 -2.90 8.20 -21.92
CA ALA A 296 -3.42 8.97 -23.06
C ALA A 296 -4.93 8.77 -23.36
N ARG A 297 -5.56 7.72 -22.83
CA ARG A 297 -6.97 7.37 -23.13
C ARG A 297 -7.72 6.98 -21.87
N LEU A 298 -7.75 7.89 -20.91
CA LEU A 298 -8.45 7.70 -19.65
C LEU A 298 -9.91 8.17 -19.76
N PRO A 299 -10.91 7.33 -19.40
CA PRO A 299 -12.30 7.75 -19.29
C PRO A 299 -12.45 8.99 -18.41
N ARG A 300 -13.18 9.98 -18.91
CA ARG A 300 -13.33 11.29 -18.25
C ARG A 300 -14.66 11.39 -17.52
N GLN A 301 -14.64 11.80 -16.25
CA GLN A 301 -15.85 12.12 -15.53
C GLN A 301 -16.49 13.41 -16.07
N ARG A 302 -17.82 13.54 -15.91
CA ARG A 302 -18.60 14.70 -16.41
C ARG A 302 -19.35 15.45 -15.31
N ASN A 303 -19.00 15.21 -14.05
CA ASN A 303 -19.56 15.89 -12.88
C ASN A 303 -18.46 16.06 -11.81
N GLY A 304 -18.81 16.50 -10.60
CA GLY A 304 -17.86 16.76 -9.51
C GLY A 304 -17.89 15.76 -8.35
N TYR A 305 -18.54 14.59 -8.49
CA TYR A 305 -18.77 13.68 -7.35
C TYR A 305 -18.44 12.21 -7.65
N ASP A 306 -18.16 11.85 -8.91
CA ASP A 306 -17.87 10.46 -9.31
C ASP A 306 -16.39 10.08 -9.28
N CYS A 307 -15.47 10.99 -8.94
CA CYS A 307 -14.02 10.74 -8.97
C CYS A 307 -13.62 9.49 -8.21
N GLY A 308 -14.21 9.25 -7.03
CA GLY A 308 -13.98 8.03 -6.25
C GLY A 308 -14.44 6.75 -6.96
N ALA A 309 -15.59 6.79 -7.66
CA ALA A 309 -16.10 5.62 -8.38
C ALA A 309 -15.22 5.29 -9.59
N PHE A 310 -14.77 6.33 -10.32
CA PHE A 310 -13.79 6.18 -11.40
C PHE A 310 -12.46 5.62 -10.87
N MET A 311 -11.94 6.18 -9.78
CA MET A 311 -10.69 5.76 -9.14
C MET A 311 -10.73 4.27 -8.76
N LEU A 312 -11.79 3.80 -8.10
CA LEU A 312 -11.93 2.39 -7.71
C LEU A 312 -12.05 1.46 -8.92
N CYS A 313 -12.77 1.86 -9.96
CA CYS A 313 -12.86 1.07 -11.19
C CYS A 313 -11.53 1.07 -11.98
N PHE A 314 -10.78 2.17 -12.03
CA PHE A 314 -9.43 2.18 -12.60
C PHE A 314 -8.51 1.21 -11.84
N MET A 315 -8.57 1.23 -10.51
CA MET A 315 -7.80 0.33 -9.66
C MET A 315 -8.13 -1.15 -9.96
N GLU A 316 -9.41 -1.48 -10.09
CA GLU A 316 -9.86 -2.85 -10.42
C GLU A 316 -9.36 -3.32 -11.79
N GLU A 317 -9.48 -2.48 -12.81
CA GLU A 317 -9.02 -2.76 -14.18
C GLU A 317 -7.50 -2.94 -14.23
N LEU A 318 -6.74 -2.09 -13.53
CA LEU A 318 -5.28 -2.20 -13.47
C LEU A 318 -4.82 -3.45 -12.72
N ALA A 319 -5.48 -3.80 -11.62
CA ALA A 319 -5.21 -5.03 -10.91
C ALA A 319 -5.54 -6.28 -11.75
N ARG A 320 -6.49 -6.17 -12.68
CA ARG A 320 -6.85 -7.25 -13.59
C ARG A 320 -5.91 -7.34 -14.79
N TRP A 321 -5.68 -6.24 -15.50
CA TRP A 321 -5.06 -6.25 -16.84
C TRP A 321 -3.70 -5.57 -16.93
N GLY A 322 -3.27 -4.89 -15.86
CA GLY A 322 -2.08 -4.07 -15.87
C GLY A 322 -2.23 -2.77 -16.67
N THR A 323 -1.14 -2.01 -16.78
CA THR A 323 -1.10 -0.70 -17.47
C THR A 323 -1.08 -0.82 -19.00
N ARG A 324 -0.74 -2.00 -19.53
CA ARG A 324 -0.79 -2.33 -20.96
C ARG A 324 -2.19 -2.71 -21.43
N GLY A 325 -3.07 -3.10 -20.50
CA GLY A 325 -4.49 -3.29 -20.77
C GLY A 325 -5.13 -1.98 -21.18
N ARG A 326 -6.04 -2.03 -22.16
CA ARG A 326 -6.96 -0.90 -22.37
C ARG A 326 -8.00 -0.95 -21.26
N MET A 327 -8.39 0.20 -20.71
CA MET A 327 -9.59 0.31 -19.87
C MET A 327 -10.74 -0.35 -20.63
N VAL A 328 -11.27 -1.45 -20.09
CA VAL A 328 -12.26 -2.26 -20.80
C VAL A 328 -13.58 -1.49 -20.86
N GLY A 329 -14.30 -1.65 -21.97
CA GLY A 329 -15.60 -1.04 -22.20
C GLY A 329 -15.58 0.25 -23.03
N GLY A 330 -16.75 0.62 -23.55
CA GLY A 330 -16.97 1.88 -24.27
C GLY A 330 -17.28 3.04 -23.31
N GLU A 331 -17.52 4.25 -23.84
CA GLU A 331 -17.93 5.41 -23.02
C GLU A 331 -19.19 5.14 -22.16
N GLY A 332 -20.04 4.19 -22.57
CA GLY A 332 -21.22 3.77 -21.82
C GLY A 332 -20.91 3.09 -20.48
N ASP A 333 -19.79 2.36 -20.41
CA ASP A 333 -19.38 1.58 -19.24
C ASP A 333 -18.75 2.47 -18.16
N TRP A 334 -18.29 3.67 -18.55
CA TRP A 334 -17.66 4.67 -17.70
C TRP A 334 -18.61 5.82 -17.36
N ARG A 335 -19.81 5.46 -16.87
CA ARG A 335 -20.81 6.40 -16.36
C ARG A 335 -20.95 6.24 -14.86
N GLY A 336 -21.03 7.35 -14.12
CA GLY A 336 -21.14 7.37 -12.66
C GLY A 336 -22.08 6.35 -12.05
N GLY A 337 -23.33 6.29 -12.53
CA GLY A 337 -24.31 5.32 -12.04
C GLY A 337 -23.94 3.85 -12.30
N VAL A 338 -23.26 3.55 -13.41
CA VAL A 338 -22.75 2.20 -13.71
C VAL A 338 -21.59 1.87 -12.78
N LEU A 339 -20.65 2.79 -12.63
CA LEU A 339 -19.46 2.60 -11.78
C LEU A 339 -19.86 2.45 -10.30
N ARG A 340 -20.81 3.25 -9.79
CA ARG A 340 -21.32 3.12 -8.41
C ARG A 340 -21.94 1.76 -8.14
N ARG A 341 -22.71 1.21 -9.09
CA ARG A 341 -23.26 -0.16 -8.99
C ARG A 341 -22.16 -1.21 -9.02
N ARG A 342 -21.16 -1.07 -9.90
CA ARG A 342 -19.97 -1.95 -9.92
C ARG A 342 -19.23 -1.93 -8.58
N VAL A 343 -19.01 -0.75 -8.00
CA VAL A 343 -18.35 -0.61 -6.69
C VAL A 343 -19.18 -1.27 -5.60
N LEU A 344 -20.48 -1.00 -5.51
CA LEU A 344 -21.36 -1.63 -4.51
C LEU A 344 -21.37 -3.17 -4.65
N SER A 345 -21.54 -3.67 -5.87
CA SER A 345 -21.50 -5.12 -6.14
C SER A 345 -20.17 -5.73 -5.75
N GLY A 346 -19.05 -5.11 -6.15
CA GLY A 346 -17.71 -5.57 -5.80
C GLY A 346 -17.46 -5.57 -4.29
N LEU A 347 -18.02 -4.59 -3.58
CA LEU A 347 -17.90 -4.46 -2.14
C LEU A 347 -18.71 -5.52 -1.38
N LEU A 348 -19.95 -5.79 -1.78
CA LEU A 348 -20.87 -6.68 -1.06
C LEU A 348 -20.83 -8.13 -1.54
N ARG A 349 -20.83 -8.36 -2.85
CA ARG A 349 -20.73 -9.71 -3.46
C ARG A 349 -19.29 -10.22 -3.56
N GLY A 350 -18.32 -9.32 -3.49
CA GLY A 350 -16.94 -9.61 -3.88
C GLY A 350 -16.69 -9.32 -5.36
N LEU A 351 -15.42 -9.25 -5.73
CA LEU A 351 -15.00 -8.96 -7.10
C LEU A 351 -15.04 -10.22 -7.97
N PRO A 352 -15.47 -10.12 -9.24
CA PRO A 352 -15.65 -11.29 -10.10
C PRO A 352 -14.31 -11.99 -10.39
N PRO A 353 -14.28 -13.34 -10.37
CA PRO A 353 -13.06 -14.14 -10.46
C PRO A 353 -12.45 -14.23 -11.87
N GLY A 354 -13.15 -13.77 -12.93
CA GLY A 354 -12.66 -13.84 -14.31
C GLY A 354 -13.56 -13.07 -15.25
#